data_AF-A0A0S8KCL5-F1
#
_entry.id   AF-A0A0S8KCL5-F1
#
_cell.length_a   1.000
_cell.length_b   1.000
_cell.length_c   1.000
_cell.angle_alpha   90.00
_cell.angle_beta   90.00
_cell.angle_gamma   90.00
#
_symmetry.space_group_name_H-M   'P 1'
#
loop_
_entity.id
_entity.type
_entity.pdbx_description
1 polymer ?
#
loop_
_entity_poly.entity_id
_entity_poly.type
_entity_poly.pdbx_seq_one_letter_code
_entity_poly.pdbx_strand_id
1 'polypeptide(L)'
;MPGCLLQFLIGFPLKLWANFKAPNLLIGLFHLAAMFILIVTLRQTGGLRFTAIFLAIYWLSPWRLYHSGFIWGTNFLFLPAAVHFWACWKLKDRPGWFPSAALLGVLVLGFQLHASVMILVVVTFMLLVRKLIRIEWRGALLGVALGALPLVPSISALLEGSLPSFVPRKGFIGYGLLRVHPVLKSILYWFRLGSLDIGQRFRRTIFFRHEWYHGHLGREVLRGGLIFLYVLAILSVFLCVISTWWYFRQRRRLDLDGNQSQIWIRSYAISSFFSIIIAACLSPVTMQGWYMVVALHAACLPVAAWIDHHWRAPKRWITYMIFLFILLRIPIVLTFGLGHNIYRKGPIPEKFHGIAQRVREILPADVLEDPVVIEDK
;
A
#
# COMPACT_ATOMS: atom_id res chain seq x y z
N MET A 1 4.42 15.41 -7.87
CA MET A 1 3.03 15.59 -7.41
C MET A 1 3.03 16.81 -6.50
N PRO A 2 2.01 17.67 -6.58
CA PRO A 2 1.96 18.85 -5.72
C PRO A 2 1.75 18.44 -4.26
N GLY A 3 2.34 19.21 -3.34
CA GLY A 3 2.20 19.04 -1.88
C GLY A 3 3.50 18.74 -1.17
N CYS A 4 3.62 19.23 0.07
CA CYS A 4 4.78 19.00 0.92
C CYS A 4 4.56 17.87 1.95
N LEU A 5 3.43 17.16 1.90
CA LEU A 5 3.11 16.09 2.84
C LEU A 5 4.20 14.99 2.87
N LEU A 6 4.65 14.51 1.72
CA LEU A 6 5.70 13.50 1.67
C LEU A 6 7.03 14.03 2.23
N GLN A 7 7.33 15.30 2.01
CA GLN A 7 8.52 15.95 2.57
C GLN A 7 8.41 16.05 4.10
N PHE A 8 7.23 16.33 4.66
CA PHE A 8 7.01 16.30 6.10
C PHE A 8 7.14 14.88 6.65
N LEU A 9 6.52 13.88 6.02
CA LEU A 9 6.56 12.49 6.48
C LEU A 9 7.97 11.87 6.41
N ILE A 10 8.85 12.38 5.56
CA ILE A 10 10.25 11.91 5.49
C ILE A 10 11.16 12.82 6.31
N GLY A 11 11.07 14.13 6.12
CA GLY A 11 11.96 15.12 6.70
C GLY A 11 11.78 15.32 8.20
N PHE A 12 10.54 15.28 8.71
CA PHE A 12 10.31 15.45 10.15
C PHE A 12 10.92 14.30 10.98
N PRO A 13 10.71 13.01 10.64
CA PRO A 13 11.42 11.92 11.31
C PRO A 13 12.94 12.03 11.21
N LEU A 14 13.47 12.47 10.06
CA LEU A 14 14.92 12.66 9.89
C LEU A 14 15.47 13.81 10.75
N LYS A 15 14.67 14.85 11.00
CA LYS A 15 15.03 15.95 11.92
C LYS A 15 15.08 15.46 13.37
N LEU A 16 14.16 14.59 13.79
CA LEU A 16 14.15 14.01 15.13
C LEU A 16 15.25 12.96 15.33
N TRP A 17 15.52 12.16 14.30
CA TRP A 17 16.57 11.15 14.30
C TRP A 17 17.17 11.07 12.90
N ALA A 18 18.40 11.59 12.75
CA ALA A 18 19.14 11.69 11.49
C ALA A 18 19.63 10.32 10.98
N ASN A 19 18.69 9.42 10.72
CA ASN A 19 18.91 8.07 10.26
C ASN A 19 17.73 7.64 9.38
N PHE A 20 17.99 7.00 8.24
CA PHE A 20 16.95 6.50 7.33
C PHE A 20 16.01 5.47 7.98
N LYS A 21 16.38 4.91 9.13
CA LYS A 21 15.49 4.10 9.97
C LYS A 21 14.29 4.89 10.52
N ALA A 22 14.41 6.19 10.75
CA ALA A 22 13.35 7.03 11.29
C ALA A 22 12.09 7.10 10.38
N PRO A 23 12.18 7.48 9.10
CA PRO A 23 11.02 7.44 8.20
C PRO A 23 10.50 6.01 7.95
N ASN A 24 11.38 4.99 7.97
CA ASN A 24 10.96 3.59 7.92
C ASN A 24 10.09 3.18 9.12
N LEU A 25 10.41 3.66 10.33
CA LEU A 25 9.59 3.42 11.52
C LEU A 25 8.19 4.05 11.35
N LEU A 26 8.11 5.27 10.82
CA LEU A 26 6.84 5.93 10.53
C LEU A 26 6.00 5.15 9.52
N ILE A 27 6.61 4.61 8.46
CA ILE A 27 5.94 3.69 7.52
C ILE A 27 5.41 2.47 8.27
N GLY A 28 6.21 1.86 9.15
CA GLY A 28 5.78 0.76 10.00
C GLY A 28 4.55 1.09 10.85
N LEU A 29 4.50 2.31 11.42
CA LEU A 29 3.35 2.81 12.17
C LEU A 29 2.11 3.00 11.28
N PHE A 30 2.27 3.51 10.05
CA PHE A 30 1.16 3.61 9.08
C PHE A 30 0.57 2.24 8.76
N HIS A 31 1.43 1.24 8.57
CA HIS A 31 0.99 -0.14 8.31
C HIS A 31 0.29 -0.74 9.52
N LEU A 32 0.79 -0.51 10.75
CA LEU A 32 0.12 -0.90 12.00
C LEU A 32 -1.26 -0.27 12.12
N ALA A 33 -1.37 1.05 11.95
CA ALA A 33 -2.63 1.78 12.04
C ALA A 33 -3.63 1.28 10.98
N ALA A 34 -3.19 1.09 9.73
CA ALA A 34 -4.01 0.51 8.67
C ALA A 34 -4.58 -0.85 9.06
N MET A 35 -3.74 -1.70 9.68
CA MET A 35 -4.17 -3.00 10.18
C MET A 35 -5.29 -2.90 11.21
N PHE A 36 -5.09 -2.09 12.25
CA PHE A 36 -6.06 -1.97 13.34
C PHE A 36 -7.42 -1.50 12.81
N ILE A 37 -7.42 -0.52 11.90
CA ILE A 37 -8.62 -0.03 11.24
C ILE A 37 -9.32 -1.16 10.45
N LEU A 38 -8.58 -1.94 9.67
CA LEU A 38 -9.12 -3.07 8.92
C LEU A 38 -9.69 -4.16 9.84
N ILE A 39 -9.01 -4.48 10.95
CA ILE A 39 -9.47 -5.47 11.94
C ILE A 39 -10.82 -5.05 12.54
N VAL A 40 -10.89 -3.83 13.04
CA VAL A 40 -12.10 -3.30 13.68
C VAL A 40 -13.26 -3.28 12.69
N THR A 41 -12.98 -2.87 11.43
CA THR A 41 -13.99 -2.78 10.39
C THR A 41 -14.48 -4.17 9.96
N LEU A 42 -13.59 -5.09 9.61
CA LEU A 42 -13.94 -6.42 9.10
C LEU A 42 -14.54 -7.34 10.16
N ARG A 43 -14.18 -7.15 11.44
CA ARG A 43 -14.80 -7.91 12.54
C ARG A 43 -16.29 -7.60 12.66
N GLN A 44 -16.71 -6.37 12.35
CA GLN A 44 -18.13 -5.97 12.33
C GLN A 44 -18.90 -6.58 11.15
N THR A 45 -18.22 -7.13 10.13
CA THR A 45 -18.86 -7.53 8.87
C THR A 45 -18.89 -9.04 8.67
N GLY A 46 -17.77 -9.72 8.91
CA GLY A 46 -17.59 -11.16 8.70
C GLY A 46 -17.23 -11.93 9.98
N GLY A 47 -17.18 -11.24 11.11
CA GLY A 47 -16.79 -11.84 12.39
C GLY A 47 -15.29 -12.14 12.49
N LEU A 48 -14.92 -12.82 13.58
CA LEU A 48 -13.52 -13.05 13.95
C LEU A 48 -12.77 -13.94 12.95
N ARG A 49 -13.42 -15.02 12.47
CA ARG A 49 -12.80 -16.00 11.58
C ARG A 49 -12.43 -15.38 10.23
N PHE A 50 -13.39 -14.73 9.58
CA PHE A 50 -13.16 -14.03 8.32
C PHE A 50 -12.06 -12.97 8.46
N THR A 51 -12.07 -12.21 9.56
CA THR A 51 -11.04 -11.19 9.83
C THR A 51 -9.65 -11.82 9.98
N ALA A 52 -9.53 -12.95 10.68
CA ALA A 52 -8.26 -13.66 10.85
C ALA A 52 -7.73 -14.20 9.52
N ILE A 53 -8.59 -14.81 8.70
CA ILE A 53 -8.24 -15.30 7.36
C ILE A 53 -7.79 -14.14 6.48
N PHE A 54 -8.58 -13.05 6.46
CA PHE A 54 -8.24 -11.84 5.72
C PHE A 54 -6.89 -11.29 6.13
N LEU A 55 -6.64 -11.16 7.44
CA LEU A 55 -5.36 -10.71 7.95
C LEU A 55 -4.22 -11.63 7.51
N ALA A 56 -4.38 -12.94 7.57
CA ALA A 56 -3.34 -13.86 7.13
C ALA A 56 -2.97 -13.59 5.66
N ILE A 57 -3.95 -13.43 4.77
CA ILE A 57 -3.72 -13.16 3.34
C ILE A 57 -3.13 -11.77 3.13
N TYR A 58 -3.77 -10.73 3.66
CA TYR A 58 -3.39 -9.34 3.47
C TYR A 58 -2.01 -9.03 4.09
N TRP A 59 -1.76 -9.58 5.27
CA TRP A 59 -0.57 -9.28 6.05
C TRP A 59 0.63 -10.11 5.60
N LEU A 60 0.43 -11.39 5.29
CA LEU A 60 1.48 -12.25 4.74
C LEU A 60 1.63 -12.08 3.22
N SER A 61 0.83 -11.21 2.60
CA SER A 61 0.96 -10.86 1.19
C SER A 61 2.42 -10.50 0.87
N PRO A 62 3.10 -11.28 0.02
CA PRO A 62 4.51 -11.07 -0.22
C PRO A 62 4.79 -9.73 -0.91
N TRP A 63 3.84 -9.24 -1.71
CA TRP A 63 3.87 -7.89 -2.28
C TRP A 63 4.05 -6.82 -1.22
N ARG A 64 3.26 -6.94 -0.16
CA ARG A 64 3.26 -6.00 0.93
C ARG A 64 4.54 -6.08 1.74
N LEU A 65 4.97 -7.29 2.09
CA LEU A 65 6.21 -7.52 2.86
C LEU A 65 7.44 -7.06 2.09
N TYR A 66 7.49 -7.32 0.78
CA TYR A 66 8.55 -6.84 -0.09
C TYR A 66 8.58 -5.31 -0.10
N HIS A 67 7.41 -4.67 -0.21
CA HIS A 67 7.36 -3.22 -0.27
C HIS A 67 7.55 -2.53 1.07
N SER A 68 7.17 -3.12 2.20
CA SER A 68 7.14 -2.44 3.52
C SER A 68 8.48 -1.86 4.00
N GLY A 69 9.62 -2.30 3.45
CA GLY A 69 10.95 -1.77 3.78
C GLY A 69 11.43 -0.60 2.91
N PHE A 70 10.64 -0.12 1.94
CA PHE A 70 11.06 0.96 1.04
C PHE A 70 10.58 2.35 1.50
N ILE A 71 11.47 3.34 1.53
CA ILE A 71 11.08 4.73 1.79
C ILE A 71 10.57 5.35 0.49
N TRP A 72 9.27 5.19 0.22
CA TRP A 72 8.63 5.74 -0.98
C TRP A 72 7.15 6.07 -0.74
N GLY A 73 6.58 6.96 -1.58
CA GLY A 73 5.24 7.52 -1.38
C GLY A 73 4.12 6.47 -1.28
N THR A 74 4.17 5.39 -2.06
CA THR A 74 3.12 4.35 -2.04
C THR A 74 3.06 3.54 -0.76
N ASN A 75 4.15 3.46 0.02
CA ASN A 75 4.10 2.78 1.32
C ASN A 75 3.35 3.54 2.39
N PHE A 76 3.13 4.84 2.20
CA PHE A 76 2.25 5.60 3.09
C PHE A 76 0.77 5.39 2.73
N LEU A 77 0.43 4.78 1.59
CA LEU A 77 -0.97 4.64 1.16
C LEU A 77 -1.77 3.55 1.87
N PHE A 78 -1.14 2.66 2.62
CA PHE A 78 -1.84 1.61 3.38
C PHE A 78 -2.85 2.20 4.37
N LEU A 79 -2.45 3.27 5.07
CA LEU A 79 -3.31 3.94 6.04
C LEU A 79 -4.47 4.70 5.36
N PRO A 80 -4.25 5.59 4.36
CA PRO A 80 -5.31 6.18 3.55
C PRO A 80 -6.29 5.15 2.97
N ALA A 81 -5.79 4.02 2.44
CA ALA A 81 -6.63 2.95 1.89
C ALA A 81 -7.52 2.29 2.96
N ALA A 82 -6.98 2.02 4.15
CA ALA A 82 -7.73 1.47 5.28
C ALA A 82 -8.74 2.46 5.85
N VAL A 83 -8.37 3.73 6.02
CA VAL A 83 -9.27 4.82 6.45
C VAL A 83 -10.38 5.02 5.43
N HIS A 84 -10.07 5.00 4.13
CA HIS A 84 -11.06 5.07 3.07
C HIS A 84 -12.08 3.92 3.19
N PHE A 85 -11.62 2.68 3.35
CA PHE A 85 -12.51 1.53 3.53
C PHE A 85 -13.40 1.67 4.77
N TRP A 86 -12.82 2.05 5.92
CA TRP A 86 -13.55 2.28 7.16
C TRP A 86 -14.56 3.42 7.05
N ALA A 87 -14.18 4.53 6.42
CA ALA A 87 -15.04 5.69 6.27
C ALA A 87 -16.23 5.35 5.35
N CYS A 88 -15.98 4.72 4.20
CA CYS A 88 -17.03 4.21 3.33
C CYS A 88 -17.96 3.23 4.08
N TRP A 89 -17.40 2.32 4.90
CA TRP A 89 -18.18 1.39 5.71
C TRP A 89 -19.10 2.11 6.69
N LYS A 90 -18.61 3.15 7.39
CA LYS A 90 -19.42 3.93 8.34
C LYS A 90 -20.49 4.78 7.66
N LEU A 91 -20.26 5.22 6.43
CA LEU A 91 -21.19 6.05 5.65
C LEU A 91 -22.26 5.24 4.90
N LYS A 92 -22.25 3.90 5.00
CA LYS A 92 -23.21 3.04 4.28
C LYS A 92 -24.64 3.18 4.80
N ASP A 93 -24.81 3.32 6.12
CA ASP A 93 -26.13 3.32 6.77
C ASP A 93 -26.66 4.74 6.96
N ARG A 94 -25.81 5.65 7.44
CA ARG A 94 -26.16 7.04 7.74
C ARG A 94 -25.03 8.00 7.38
N PRO A 95 -25.37 9.24 6.96
CA PRO A 95 -24.37 10.29 6.83
C PRO A 95 -23.77 10.60 8.21
N GLY A 96 -22.49 10.96 8.22
CA GLY A 96 -21.78 11.33 9.43
C GLY A 96 -20.64 12.28 9.12
N TRP A 97 -20.54 13.36 9.89
CA TRP A 97 -19.55 14.40 9.64
C TRP A 97 -18.11 13.86 9.76
N PHE A 98 -17.80 13.06 10.78
CA PHE A 98 -16.44 12.57 11.02
C PHE A 98 -15.97 11.57 9.95
N PRO A 99 -16.72 10.51 9.59
CA PRO A 99 -16.33 9.64 8.48
C PRO A 99 -16.29 10.37 7.13
N SER A 100 -17.14 11.37 6.91
CA SER A 100 -17.09 12.19 5.68
C SER A 100 -15.81 13.04 5.63
N ALA A 101 -15.42 13.67 6.75
CA ALA A 101 -14.17 14.41 6.86
C ALA A 101 -12.96 13.49 6.66
N ALA A 102 -12.97 12.32 7.29
CA ALA A 102 -11.91 11.33 7.12
C ALA A 102 -11.81 10.86 5.66
N LEU A 103 -12.93 10.52 5.01
CA LEU A 103 -12.95 10.06 3.61
C LEU A 103 -12.34 11.09 2.67
N LEU A 104 -12.85 12.33 2.69
CA LEU A 104 -12.38 13.37 1.78
C LEU A 104 -10.97 13.83 2.14
N GLY A 105 -10.65 13.92 3.43
CA GLY A 105 -9.31 14.25 3.91
C GLY A 105 -8.26 13.25 3.41
N VAL A 106 -8.54 11.93 3.49
CA VAL A 106 -7.57 10.93 2.98
C VAL A 106 -7.46 10.90 1.46
N LEU A 107 -8.51 11.28 0.72
CA LEU A 107 -8.40 11.44 -0.73
C LEU A 107 -7.47 12.61 -1.08
N VAL A 108 -7.63 13.76 -0.42
CA VAL A 108 -6.78 14.96 -0.65
C VAL A 108 -5.34 14.74 -0.19
N LEU A 109 -5.13 14.23 1.03
CA LEU A 109 -3.80 13.89 1.53
C LEU A 109 -3.16 12.78 0.69
N GLY A 110 -3.96 11.78 0.31
CA GLY A 110 -3.51 10.66 -0.51
C GLY A 110 -2.97 11.11 -1.87
N PHE A 111 -3.63 12.07 -2.53
CA PHE A 111 -3.14 12.65 -3.79
C PHE A 111 -1.76 13.30 -3.66
N GLN A 112 -1.44 13.87 -2.50
CA GLN A 112 -0.13 14.47 -2.23
C GLN A 112 0.95 13.40 -2.00
N LEU A 113 0.57 12.21 -1.53
CA LEU A 113 1.49 11.09 -1.39
C LEU A 113 1.77 10.43 -2.74
N HIS A 114 0.70 10.13 -3.49
CA HIS A 114 0.80 9.35 -4.70
C HIS A 114 -0.49 9.36 -5.56
N ALA A 115 -0.35 9.40 -6.89
CA ALA A 115 -1.45 9.51 -7.85
C ALA A 115 -2.32 8.26 -7.95
N SER A 116 -1.86 7.12 -7.45
CA SER A 116 -2.69 5.91 -7.40
C SER A 116 -3.91 6.03 -6.48
N VAL A 117 -3.97 7.08 -5.64
CA VAL A 117 -5.20 7.46 -4.92
C VAL A 117 -6.36 7.76 -5.85
N MET A 118 -6.12 8.03 -7.13
CA MET A 118 -7.17 8.06 -8.16
C MET A 118 -8.03 6.78 -8.15
N ILE A 119 -7.48 5.62 -7.81
CA ILE A 119 -8.27 4.39 -7.64
C ILE A 119 -9.32 4.58 -6.53
N LEU A 120 -8.95 5.14 -5.38
CA LEU A 120 -9.88 5.40 -4.26
C LEU A 120 -10.92 6.46 -4.61
N VAL A 121 -10.54 7.49 -5.37
CA VAL A 121 -11.49 8.49 -5.89
C VAL A 121 -12.55 7.84 -6.76
N VAL A 122 -12.13 7.00 -7.71
CA VAL A 122 -13.07 6.29 -8.59
C VAL A 122 -13.94 5.33 -7.78
N VAL A 123 -13.39 4.64 -6.76
CA VAL A 123 -14.20 3.80 -5.85
C VAL A 123 -15.26 4.65 -5.14
N THR A 124 -14.86 5.78 -4.54
CA THR A 124 -15.77 6.70 -3.86
C THR A 124 -16.88 7.17 -4.80
N PHE A 125 -16.52 7.60 -6.01
CA PHE A 125 -17.48 8.03 -7.03
C PHE A 125 -18.46 6.90 -7.39
N MET A 126 -17.97 5.69 -7.66
CA MET A 126 -18.81 4.54 -7.97
C MET A 126 -19.75 4.14 -6.82
N LEU A 127 -19.32 4.31 -5.56
CA LEU A 127 -20.15 4.05 -4.39
C LEU A 127 -21.23 5.13 -4.22
N LEU A 128 -20.92 6.40 -4.50
CA LEU A 128 -21.87 7.50 -4.47
C LEU A 128 -22.94 7.39 -5.55
N VAL A 129 -22.55 7.13 -6.80
CA VAL A 129 -23.48 6.97 -7.93
C VAL A 129 -24.46 5.83 -7.70
N ARG A 130 -23.99 4.73 -7.08
CA ARG A 130 -24.86 3.60 -6.69
C ARG A 130 -25.56 3.78 -5.34
N LYS A 131 -25.44 4.96 -4.71
CA LYS A 131 -26.06 5.31 -3.42
C LYS A 131 -25.70 4.33 -2.28
N LEU A 132 -24.50 3.75 -2.32
CA LEU A 132 -23.99 2.80 -1.32
C LEU A 132 -23.30 3.48 -0.13
N ILE A 133 -23.03 4.79 -0.23
CA ILE A 133 -22.53 5.63 0.85
C ILE A 133 -23.25 6.98 0.80
N ARG A 134 -23.40 7.65 1.94
CA ARG A 134 -24.04 8.96 2.07
C ARG A 134 -23.09 9.92 2.77
N ILE A 135 -22.68 10.99 2.07
CA ILE A 135 -21.70 11.96 2.59
C ILE A 135 -22.43 13.10 3.30
N GLU A 136 -21.87 13.52 4.44
CA GLU A 136 -22.26 14.75 5.13
C GLU A 136 -21.35 15.90 4.67
N TRP A 137 -21.93 16.94 4.06
CA TRP A 137 -21.18 18.00 3.39
C TRP A 137 -20.31 18.83 4.35
N ARG A 138 -20.78 19.08 5.58
CA ARG A 138 -19.97 19.78 6.60
C ARG A 138 -18.68 19.03 6.90
N GLY A 139 -18.80 17.72 7.06
CA GLY A 139 -17.65 16.84 7.22
C GLY A 139 -16.75 16.84 5.99
N ALA A 140 -17.33 16.68 4.80
CA ALA A 140 -16.59 16.69 3.54
C ALA A 140 -15.76 17.97 3.36
N LEU A 141 -16.35 19.15 3.57
CA LEU A 141 -15.68 20.44 3.49
C LEU A 141 -14.53 20.55 4.50
N LEU A 142 -14.77 20.14 5.76
CA LEU A 142 -13.72 20.10 6.78
C LEU A 142 -12.56 19.17 6.37
N GLY A 143 -12.87 17.99 5.85
CA GLY A 143 -11.88 17.03 5.35
C GLY A 143 -11.03 17.59 4.22
N VAL A 144 -11.67 18.23 3.23
CA VAL A 144 -10.96 18.90 2.12
C VAL A 144 -10.09 20.03 2.64
N ALA A 145 -10.61 20.90 3.51
CA ALA A 145 -9.87 22.02 4.06
C ALA A 145 -8.62 21.55 4.82
N LEU A 146 -8.77 20.62 5.77
CA LEU A 146 -7.66 20.05 6.54
C LEU A 146 -6.67 19.30 5.66
N GLY A 147 -7.17 18.51 4.69
CA GLY A 147 -6.33 17.77 3.76
C GLY A 147 -5.55 18.67 2.80
N ALA A 148 -6.06 19.86 2.48
CA ALA A 148 -5.42 20.84 1.61
C ALA A 148 -4.39 21.71 2.34
N LEU A 149 -4.37 21.75 3.68
CA LEU A 149 -3.37 22.55 4.42
C LEU A 149 -1.91 22.27 4.00
N PRO A 150 -1.46 21.01 3.81
CA PRO A 150 -0.10 20.75 3.35
C PRO A 150 0.13 21.05 1.85
N LEU A 151 -0.86 21.56 1.12
CA LEU A 151 -0.66 22.13 -0.22
C LEU A 151 -0.24 23.58 -0.17
N VAL A 152 -0.50 24.31 0.94
CA VAL A 152 -0.26 25.75 1.05
C VAL A 152 1.17 26.13 0.66
N PRO A 153 2.24 25.45 1.12
CA PRO A 153 3.60 25.80 0.71
C PRO A 153 3.85 25.59 -0.79
N SER A 154 3.26 24.55 -1.38
CA SER A 154 3.38 24.28 -2.82
C SER A 154 2.61 25.29 -3.67
N ILE A 155 1.46 25.77 -3.18
CA ILE A 155 0.68 26.81 -3.85
C ILE A 155 1.41 28.15 -3.78
N SER A 156 2.00 28.51 -2.63
CA SER A 156 2.84 29.71 -2.50
C SER A 156 3.99 29.70 -3.49
N ALA A 157 4.74 28.59 -3.54
CA ALA A 157 5.84 28.42 -4.48
C ALA A 157 5.39 28.47 -5.96
N LEU A 158 4.18 27.99 -6.28
CA LEU A 158 3.61 28.11 -7.62
C LEU A 158 3.32 29.57 -7.98
N LEU A 159 2.68 30.31 -7.07
CA LEU A 159 2.31 31.70 -7.27
C LEU A 159 3.53 32.62 -7.36
N GLU A 160 4.58 32.30 -6.62
CA GLU A 160 5.88 32.99 -6.66
C GLU A 160 6.72 32.62 -7.90
N GLY A 161 6.28 31.65 -8.72
CA GLY A 161 7.05 31.16 -9.87
C GLY A 161 8.33 30.40 -9.48
N SER A 162 8.49 30.04 -8.20
CA SER A 162 9.66 29.33 -7.66
C SER A 162 9.53 27.81 -7.74
N LEU A 163 8.42 27.29 -8.27
CA LEU A 163 8.24 25.86 -8.50
C LEU A 163 9.29 25.32 -9.47
N PRO A 164 10.06 24.30 -9.07
CA PRO A 164 11.03 23.70 -9.96
C PRO A 164 10.35 23.10 -11.21
N SER A 165 10.90 23.38 -12.39
CA SER A 165 10.40 22.91 -13.68
C SER A 165 10.68 21.41 -13.90
N PHE A 166 10.08 20.54 -13.09
CA PHE A 166 10.22 19.09 -13.20
C PHE A 166 8.88 18.45 -13.61
N VAL A 167 8.41 18.78 -14.81
CA VAL A 167 7.28 18.05 -15.42
C VAL A 167 7.84 17.12 -16.50
N PRO A 168 8.10 15.84 -16.19
CA PRO A 168 8.37 14.86 -17.23
C PRO A 168 7.13 14.75 -18.15
N ARG A 169 7.25 15.23 -19.39
CA ARG A 169 6.21 15.22 -20.43
C ARG A 169 5.94 13.83 -21.04
N LYS A 170 6.23 12.74 -20.31
CA LYS A 170 6.07 11.38 -20.84
C LYS A 170 4.68 10.85 -20.49
N GLY A 171 3.85 10.68 -21.49
CA GLY A 171 2.49 10.14 -21.37
C GLY A 171 1.40 11.17 -21.67
N PHE A 172 0.18 10.70 -21.89
CA PHE A 172 -1.00 11.53 -22.12
C PHE A 172 -2.24 10.83 -21.52
N ILE A 173 -3.21 11.59 -21.04
CA ILE A 173 -4.45 11.03 -20.44
C ILE A 173 -5.14 10.13 -21.47
N GLY A 174 -5.56 8.93 -21.06
CA GLY A 174 -6.14 7.95 -21.99
C GLY A 174 -5.12 7.01 -22.66
N TYR A 175 -3.83 7.14 -22.35
CA TYR A 175 -2.77 6.23 -22.85
C TYR A 175 -3.12 4.76 -22.62
N GLY A 176 -3.69 4.44 -21.46
CA GLY A 176 -4.12 3.08 -21.13
C GLY A 176 -5.20 2.54 -22.05
N LEU A 177 -6.19 3.38 -22.38
CA LEU A 177 -7.30 3.04 -23.26
C LEU A 177 -6.80 2.74 -24.69
N LEU A 178 -5.89 3.57 -25.22
CA LEU A 178 -5.37 3.40 -26.59
C LEU A 178 -4.44 2.19 -26.71
N ARG A 179 -3.65 1.87 -25.68
CA ARG A 179 -2.63 0.80 -25.77
C ARG A 179 -3.06 -0.56 -25.23
N VAL A 180 -4.24 -0.67 -24.60
CA VAL A 180 -4.91 -1.88 -24.06
C VAL A 180 -4.09 -2.71 -23.06
N HIS A 181 -2.82 -3.03 -23.34
CA HIS A 181 -1.91 -3.73 -22.46
C HIS A 181 -1.80 -3.10 -21.05
N PRO A 182 -1.89 -1.77 -20.82
CA PRO A 182 -1.86 -1.23 -19.45
C PRO A 182 -3.09 -1.65 -18.65
N VAL A 183 -4.24 -1.76 -19.31
CA VAL A 183 -5.50 -2.21 -18.72
C VAL A 183 -5.42 -3.70 -18.41
N LEU A 184 -5.01 -4.53 -19.38
CA LEU A 184 -4.82 -5.97 -19.17
C LEU A 184 -3.84 -6.25 -18.05
N LYS A 185 -2.71 -5.54 -18.02
CA LYS A 185 -1.71 -5.63 -16.94
C LYS A 185 -2.31 -5.26 -15.58
N SER A 186 -3.20 -4.27 -15.52
CA SER A 186 -3.87 -3.86 -14.28
C SER A 186 -4.89 -4.88 -13.79
N ILE A 187 -5.61 -5.55 -14.70
CA ILE A 187 -6.47 -6.69 -14.37
C ILE A 187 -5.63 -7.84 -13.78
N LEU A 188 -4.50 -8.18 -14.41
CA LEU A 188 -3.59 -9.20 -13.88
C LEU A 188 -3.05 -8.84 -12.49
N TYR A 189 -2.79 -7.55 -12.23
CA TYR A 189 -2.38 -7.10 -10.91
C TYR A 189 -3.43 -7.32 -9.83
N TRP A 190 -4.73 -7.26 -10.13
CA TRP A 190 -5.76 -7.58 -9.14
C TRP A 190 -5.57 -8.99 -8.57
N PHE A 191 -5.45 -9.99 -9.44
CA PHE A 191 -5.23 -11.38 -9.02
C PHE A 191 -3.89 -11.57 -8.34
N ARG A 192 -2.89 -10.81 -8.77
CA ARG A 192 -1.55 -10.85 -8.19
C ARG A 192 -1.47 -10.24 -6.79
N LEU A 193 -2.29 -9.24 -6.47
CA LEU A 193 -2.33 -8.61 -5.14
C LEU A 193 -2.84 -9.57 -4.06
N GLY A 194 -3.84 -10.39 -4.39
CA GLY A 194 -4.40 -11.39 -3.49
C GLY A 194 -3.55 -12.67 -3.35
N SER A 195 -2.52 -12.84 -4.18
CA SER A 195 -1.75 -14.07 -4.29
C SER A 195 -0.43 -14.03 -3.53
N LEU A 196 0.26 -15.17 -3.49
CA LEU A 196 1.60 -15.30 -2.91
C LEU A 196 2.73 -14.96 -3.92
N ASP A 197 2.41 -14.29 -5.02
CA ASP A 197 3.40 -14.00 -6.07
C ASP A 197 4.30 -12.80 -5.74
N ILE A 198 5.57 -13.07 -5.46
CA ILE A 198 6.65 -12.07 -5.27
C ILE A 198 7.17 -11.54 -6.62
N GLY A 199 6.88 -12.22 -7.72
CA GLY A 199 7.45 -11.99 -9.05
C GLY A 199 8.96 -12.24 -9.11
N GLN A 200 9.58 -11.78 -10.20
CA GLN A 200 11.02 -11.99 -10.47
C GLN A 200 11.98 -11.29 -9.49
N ARG A 201 11.47 -10.51 -8.53
CA ARG A 201 12.28 -9.70 -7.62
C ARG A 201 12.86 -10.50 -6.44
N PHE A 202 12.37 -11.71 -6.20
CA PHE A 202 12.88 -12.59 -5.15
C PHE A 202 14.38 -12.91 -5.33
N ARG A 203 14.81 -13.14 -6.58
CA ARG A 203 16.22 -13.36 -6.96
C ARG A 203 17.15 -12.17 -6.68
N ARG A 204 16.60 -10.98 -6.48
CA ARG A 204 17.35 -9.73 -6.23
C ARG A 204 17.34 -9.32 -4.76
N THR A 205 16.80 -10.16 -3.87
CA THR A 205 16.81 -9.86 -2.43
C THR A 205 18.15 -10.25 -1.81
N ILE A 206 18.54 -9.52 -0.76
CA ILE A 206 19.80 -9.70 0.00
C ILE A 206 20.02 -11.11 0.57
N PHE A 207 18.98 -11.96 0.59
CA PHE A 207 19.06 -13.34 1.07
C PHE A 207 19.68 -14.29 0.03
N PHE A 208 19.75 -13.88 -1.23
CA PHE A 208 20.39 -14.63 -2.32
C PHE A 208 21.76 -14.02 -2.63
N ARG A 209 22.67 -14.04 -1.65
CA ARG A 209 24.07 -13.62 -1.86
C ARG A 209 24.85 -14.68 -2.63
N HIS A 210 25.80 -14.23 -3.47
CA HIS A 210 26.70 -15.07 -4.27
C HIS A 210 27.40 -16.18 -3.46
N GLU A 211 27.64 -15.95 -2.17
CA GLU A 211 28.27 -16.89 -1.24
C GLU A 211 27.54 -18.25 -1.12
N TRP A 212 26.20 -18.28 -1.25
CA TRP A 212 25.42 -19.53 -1.18
C TRP A 212 25.53 -20.40 -2.45
N TYR A 213 26.15 -19.89 -3.51
CA TYR A 213 26.17 -20.51 -4.85
C TYR A 213 27.42 -21.35 -5.13
N HIS A 214 28.43 -21.32 -4.26
CA HIS A 214 29.71 -21.96 -4.56
C HIS A 214 29.69 -23.50 -4.46
N GLY A 215 28.70 -24.10 -3.78
CA GLY A 215 28.53 -25.55 -3.68
C GLY A 215 27.45 -26.12 -4.62
N HIS A 216 27.68 -27.31 -5.20
CA HIS A 216 26.68 -28.02 -6.02
C HIS A 216 25.36 -28.25 -5.26
N LEU A 217 25.44 -28.70 -4.00
CA LEU A 217 24.28 -28.90 -3.13
C LEU A 217 23.49 -27.60 -2.88
N GLY A 218 24.21 -26.49 -2.63
CA GLY A 218 23.60 -25.18 -2.43
C GLY A 218 22.81 -24.71 -3.66
N ARG A 219 23.36 -24.91 -4.87
CA ARG A 219 22.69 -24.57 -6.12
C ARG A 219 21.43 -25.40 -6.36
N GLU A 220 21.46 -26.71 -6.11
CA GLU A 220 20.31 -27.59 -6.32
C GLU A 220 19.18 -27.33 -5.30
N VAL A 221 19.51 -27.14 -4.02
CA VAL A 221 18.52 -26.76 -2.99
C VAL A 221 17.88 -25.41 -3.33
N LEU A 222 18.67 -24.44 -3.77
CA LEU A 222 18.17 -23.13 -4.18
C LEU A 222 17.25 -23.22 -5.39
N ARG A 223 17.66 -23.99 -6.41
CA ARG A 223 16.87 -24.24 -7.62
C ARG A 223 15.54 -24.89 -7.26
N GLY A 224 15.57 -25.95 -6.45
CA GLY A 224 14.38 -26.64 -5.96
C GLY A 224 13.45 -25.72 -5.18
N GLY A 225 14.00 -24.93 -4.25
CA GLY A 225 13.24 -23.93 -3.49
C GLY A 225 12.62 -22.85 -4.36
N LEU A 226 13.34 -22.34 -5.37
CA LEU A 226 12.80 -21.37 -6.33
C LEU A 226 11.68 -21.98 -7.17
N ILE A 227 11.85 -23.20 -7.69
CA ILE A 227 10.81 -23.91 -8.45
C ILE A 227 9.57 -24.08 -7.57
N PHE A 228 9.72 -24.54 -6.33
CA PHE A 228 8.62 -24.69 -5.37
C PHE A 228 7.88 -23.36 -5.16
N LEU A 229 8.60 -22.27 -4.93
CA LEU A 229 8.00 -20.94 -4.75
C LEU A 229 7.29 -20.43 -6.01
N TYR A 230 7.83 -20.70 -7.21
CA TYR A 230 7.16 -20.35 -8.47
C TYR A 230 5.87 -21.15 -8.67
N VAL A 231 5.89 -22.46 -8.39
CA VAL A 231 4.68 -23.31 -8.45
C VAL A 231 3.64 -22.79 -7.46
N LEU A 232 4.04 -22.51 -6.21
CA LEU A 232 3.16 -21.95 -5.20
C LEU A 232 2.57 -20.59 -5.62
N ALA A 233 3.39 -19.72 -6.21
CA ALA A 233 2.94 -18.43 -6.74
C ALA A 233 1.89 -18.61 -7.84
N ILE A 234 2.13 -19.49 -8.81
CA ILE A 234 1.19 -19.79 -9.89
C ILE A 234 -0.14 -20.34 -9.33
N LEU A 235 -0.08 -21.35 -8.46
CA LEU A 235 -1.27 -21.93 -7.82
C LEU A 235 -2.05 -20.89 -7.02
N SER A 236 -1.35 -19.99 -6.30
CA SER A 236 -2.00 -18.93 -5.54
C SER A 236 -2.69 -17.90 -6.43
N VAL A 237 -2.14 -17.59 -7.62
CA VAL A 237 -2.81 -16.72 -8.61
C VAL A 237 -4.06 -17.40 -9.16
N PHE A 238 -4.00 -18.69 -9.51
CA PHE A 238 -5.17 -19.45 -9.93
C PHE A 238 -6.27 -19.44 -8.86
N LEU A 239 -5.90 -19.66 -7.59
CA LEU A 239 -6.83 -19.55 -6.46
C LEU A 239 -7.47 -18.15 -6.37
N CYS A 240 -6.69 -17.08 -6.61
CA CYS A 240 -7.21 -15.71 -6.63
C CYS A 240 -8.20 -15.46 -7.77
N VAL A 241 -7.96 -16.04 -8.95
CA VAL A 241 -8.90 -15.98 -10.08
C VAL A 241 -10.20 -16.69 -9.73
N ILE A 242 -10.12 -17.93 -9.26
CA ILE A 242 -11.29 -18.75 -8.90
C ILE A 242 -12.11 -18.08 -7.79
N SER A 243 -11.44 -17.65 -6.71
CA SER A 243 -12.10 -16.99 -5.57
C SER A 243 -12.73 -15.66 -5.97
N THR A 244 -12.08 -14.84 -6.80
CA THR A 244 -12.65 -13.59 -7.33
C THR A 244 -13.88 -13.86 -8.19
N TRP A 245 -13.79 -14.82 -9.11
CA TRP A 245 -14.91 -15.21 -9.97
C TRP A 245 -16.10 -15.71 -9.15
N TRP A 246 -15.87 -16.64 -8.22
CA TRP A 246 -16.87 -17.16 -7.31
C TRP A 246 -17.53 -16.03 -6.49
N TYR A 247 -16.71 -15.18 -5.88
CA TYR A 247 -17.17 -14.08 -5.04
C TYR A 247 -18.00 -13.08 -5.83
N PHE A 248 -17.62 -12.78 -7.08
CA PHE A 248 -18.37 -11.85 -7.95
C PHE A 248 -19.63 -12.46 -8.56
N ARG A 249 -19.76 -13.78 -8.65
CA ARG A 249 -20.95 -14.46 -9.18
C ARG A 249 -22.06 -14.65 -8.15
N GLN A 250 -21.74 -14.72 -6.87
CA GLN A 250 -22.67 -15.11 -5.79
C GLN A 250 -23.79 -14.09 -5.45
N ARG A 251 -24.15 -13.15 -6.35
CA ARG A 251 -24.87 -11.88 -5.99
C ARG A 251 -26.28 -12.22 -5.53
N ARG A 252 -26.92 -13.03 -6.36
CA ARG A 252 -28.27 -13.53 -6.17
C ARG A 252 -28.47 -14.28 -4.85
N ARG A 253 -27.44 -14.95 -4.32
CA ARG A 253 -27.56 -15.73 -3.08
C ARG A 253 -27.48 -14.84 -1.83
N LEU A 254 -26.52 -13.91 -1.78
CA LEU A 254 -26.40 -12.99 -0.64
C LEU A 254 -27.61 -12.05 -0.53
N ASP A 255 -28.18 -11.65 -1.67
CA ASP A 255 -29.40 -10.85 -1.71
C ASP A 255 -30.60 -11.61 -1.08
N LEU A 256 -30.65 -12.94 -1.23
CA LEU A 256 -31.67 -13.80 -0.60
C LEU A 256 -31.42 -14.02 0.89
N ASP A 257 -30.15 -14.16 1.31
CA ASP A 257 -29.77 -14.37 2.71
C ASP A 257 -29.90 -13.09 3.57
N GLY A 258 -30.17 -11.92 2.96
CA GLY A 258 -30.45 -10.66 3.65
C GLY A 258 -29.25 -10.01 4.38
N ASN A 259 -28.03 -10.55 4.23
CA ASN A 259 -26.85 -10.04 4.94
C ASN A 259 -26.27 -8.77 4.25
N GLN A 260 -26.89 -7.62 4.55
CA GLN A 260 -26.54 -6.31 3.99
C GLN A 260 -25.05 -5.95 4.14
N SER A 261 -24.42 -6.36 5.23
CA SER A 261 -23.00 -6.14 5.50
C SER A 261 -22.08 -6.82 4.48
N GLN A 262 -22.38 -8.08 4.14
CA GLN A 262 -21.63 -8.86 3.15
C GLN A 262 -21.87 -8.36 1.73
N ILE A 263 -23.12 -7.99 1.41
CA ILE A 263 -23.49 -7.37 0.13
C ILE A 263 -22.70 -6.08 -0.10
N TRP A 264 -22.58 -5.24 0.94
CA TRP A 264 -21.84 -3.99 0.84
C TRP A 264 -20.34 -4.20 0.62
N ILE A 265 -19.69 -5.07 1.42
CA ILE A 265 -18.24 -5.35 1.27
C ILE A 265 -17.93 -5.86 -0.13
N ARG A 266 -18.79 -6.75 -0.62
CA ARG A 266 -18.63 -7.25 -1.97
C ARG A 266 -18.80 -6.16 -3.01
N SER A 267 -19.80 -5.30 -2.86
CA SER A 267 -20.00 -4.16 -3.73
C SER A 267 -18.77 -3.26 -3.73
N TYR A 268 -18.16 -3.02 -2.56
CA TYR A 268 -16.90 -2.30 -2.42
C TYR A 268 -15.75 -2.99 -3.18
N ALA A 269 -15.58 -4.31 -3.06
CA ALA A 269 -14.54 -5.06 -3.76
C ALA A 269 -14.73 -5.01 -5.29
N ILE A 270 -15.95 -5.19 -5.79
CA ILE A 270 -16.30 -5.06 -7.21
C ILE A 270 -15.99 -3.64 -7.70
N SER A 271 -16.35 -2.62 -6.93
CA SER A 271 -16.04 -1.22 -7.24
C SER A 271 -14.54 -1.00 -7.37
N SER A 272 -13.78 -1.56 -6.44
CA SER A 272 -12.32 -1.45 -6.41
C SER A 272 -11.68 -2.11 -7.63
N PHE A 273 -12.18 -3.28 -8.04
CA PHE A 273 -11.74 -3.95 -9.26
C PHE A 273 -11.98 -3.07 -10.50
N PHE A 274 -13.20 -2.56 -10.70
CA PHE A 274 -13.50 -1.69 -11.84
C PHE A 274 -12.78 -0.34 -11.75
N SER A 275 -12.56 0.18 -10.56
CA SER A 275 -11.81 1.44 -10.35
C SER A 275 -10.35 1.31 -10.77
N ILE A 276 -9.73 0.15 -10.57
CA ILE A 276 -8.39 -0.13 -11.11
C ILE A 276 -8.39 -0.08 -12.64
N ILE A 277 -9.40 -0.67 -13.28
CA ILE A 277 -9.53 -0.66 -14.75
C ILE A 277 -9.70 0.77 -15.25
N ILE A 278 -10.62 1.54 -14.66
CA ILE A 278 -10.88 2.94 -15.04
C ILE A 278 -9.64 3.80 -14.80
N ALA A 279 -8.98 3.66 -13.65
CA ALA A 279 -7.74 4.38 -13.37
C ALA A 279 -6.62 4.00 -14.34
N ALA A 280 -6.52 2.73 -14.74
CA ALA A 280 -5.56 2.29 -15.76
C ALA A 280 -5.85 2.89 -17.13
N CYS A 281 -7.13 3.00 -17.53
CA CYS A 281 -7.54 3.68 -18.76
C CYS A 281 -7.16 5.17 -18.74
N LEU A 282 -7.42 5.86 -17.63
CA LEU A 282 -7.19 7.30 -17.48
C LEU A 282 -5.72 7.65 -17.26
N SER A 283 -4.92 6.71 -16.74
CA SER A 283 -3.52 6.95 -16.38
C SER A 283 -2.69 7.39 -17.59
N PRO A 284 -1.86 8.44 -17.45
CA PRO A 284 -1.01 8.90 -18.54
C PRO A 284 0.14 7.93 -18.86
N VAL A 285 0.43 7.01 -17.94
CA VAL A 285 1.50 6.02 -18.04
C VAL A 285 1.02 4.63 -17.67
N THR A 286 1.72 3.59 -18.11
CA THR A 286 1.41 2.21 -17.71
C THR A 286 1.55 2.05 -16.20
N MET A 287 0.45 1.67 -15.54
CA MET A 287 0.48 1.43 -14.11
C MET A 287 1.36 0.22 -13.77
N GLN A 288 2.27 0.39 -12.81
CA GLN A 288 3.11 -0.65 -12.26
C GLN A 288 2.45 -1.23 -11.00
N GLY A 289 2.83 -2.45 -10.61
CA GLY A 289 2.16 -3.17 -9.52
C GLY A 289 2.19 -2.44 -8.17
N TRP A 290 3.22 -1.64 -7.90
CA TRP A 290 3.33 -0.84 -6.67
C TRP A 290 2.28 0.27 -6.58
N TYR A 291 1.72 0.73 -7.70
CA TYR A 291 0.58 1.66 -7.69
C TYR A 291 -0.70 0.99 -7.15
N MET A 292 -0.84 -0.33 -7.35
CA MET A 292 -2.06 -1.07 -7.03
C MET A 292 -2.15 -1.46 -5.55
N VAL A 293 -1.08 -1.24 -4.78
CA VAL A 293 -1.02 -1.52 -3.34
C VAL A 293 -2.15 -0.82 -2.56
N VAL A 294 -2.60 0.34 -3.03
CA VAL A 294 -3.74 1.08 -2.46
C VAL A 294 -5.06 0.29 -2.49
N ALA A 295 -5.17 -0.71 -3.37
CA ALA A 295 -6.34 -1.58 -3.49
C ALA A 295 -6.08 -2.99 -2.95
N LEU A 296 -4.92 -3.24 -2.33
CA LEU A 296 -4.55 -4.56 -1.80
C LEU A 296 -5.62 -5.12 -0.85
N HIS A 297 -6.14 -4.29 0.06
CA HIS A 297 -7.15 -4.74 1.02
C HIS A 297 -8.42 -5.18 0.30
N ALA A 298 -8.82 -4.49 -0.77
CA ALA A 298 -9.99 -4.88 -1.55
C ALA A 298 -9.76 -6.20 -2.32
N ALA A 299 -8.56 -6.38 -2.88
CA ALA A 299 -8.19 -7.57 -3.64
C ALA A 299 -8.09 -8.84 -2.77
N CYS A 300 -7.81 -8.70 -1.46
CA CYS A 300 -7.78 -9.83 -0.53
C CYS A 300 -9.17 -10.31 -0.08
N LEU A 301 -10.22 -9.49 -0.22
CA LEU A 301 -11.58 -9.83 0.25
C LEU A 301 -12.16 -11.08 -0.41
N PRO A 302 -12.11 -11.27 -1.74
CA PRO A 302 -12.65 -12.46 -2.39
C PRO A 302 -11.98 -13.75 -1.94
N VAL A 303 -10.65 -13.72 -1.78
CA VAL A 303 -9.86 -14.87 -1.32
C VAL A 303 -10.26 -15.22 0.11
N ALA A 304 -10.32 -14.21 1.00
CA ALA A 304 -10.73 -14.42 2.38
C ALA A 304 -12.14 -15.00 2.50
N ALA A 305 -13.10 -14.50 1.70
CA ALA A 305 -14.46 -14.99 1.70
C ALA A 305 -14.56 -16.42 1.16
N TRP A 306 -13.80 -16.75 0.12
CA TRP A 306 -13.77 -18.08 -0.46
C TRP A 306 -13.22 -19.10 0.55
N ILE A 307 -12.12 -18.77 1.23
CA ILE A 307 -11.54 -19.62 2.27
C ILE A 307 -12.49 -19.76 3.46
N ASP A 308 -13.08 -18.66 3.95
CA ASP A 308 -14.02 -18.70 5.07
C ASP A 308 -15.25 -19.57 4.79
N HIS A 309 -15.70 -19.61 3.53
CA HIS A 309 -16.81 -20.43 3.07
C HIS A 309 -16.46 -21.93 2.99
N HIS A 310 -15.33 -22.26 2.35
CA HIS A 310 -14.97 -23.66 2.04
C HIS A 310 -14.15 -24.31 3.16
N TRP A 311 -13.47 -23.53 3.99
CA TRP A 311 -12.62 -24.04 5.07
C TRP A 311 -13.14 -23.59 6.44
N ARG A 312 -13.73 -24.54 7.17
CA ARG A 312 -14.08 -24.36 8.58
C ARG A 312 -12.84 -24.55 9.46
N ALA A 313 -11.93 -23.57 9.41
CA ALA A 313 -10.71 -23.62 10.21
C ALA A 313 -11.04 -23.77 11.71
N PRO A 314 -10.35 -24.66 12.45
CA PRO A 314 -10.58 -24.84 13.88
C PRO A 314 -10.16 -23.57 14.64
N LYS A 315 -10.79 -23.28 15.79
CA LYS A 315 -10.46 -22.10 16.61
C LYS A 315 -8.96 -21.98 16.93
N ARG A 316 -8.28 -23.11 17.16
CA ARG A 316 -6.82 -23.15 17.41
C ARG A 316 -6.00 -22.63 16.22
N TRP A 317 -6.46 -22.83 14.99
CA TRP A 317 -5.78 -22.31 13.78
C TRP A 317 -5.71 -20.77 13.78
N ILE A 318 -6.77 -20.10 14.24
CA ILE A 318 -6.79 -18.65 14.37
C ILE A 318 -5.69 -18.18 15.34
N THR A 319 -5.55 -18.86 16.48
CA THR A 319 -4.48 -18.58 17.45
C THR A 319 -3.09 -18.80 16.85
N TYR A 320 -2.88 -19.89 16.10
CA TYR A 320 -1.62 -20.14 15.40
C TYR A 320 -1.32 -19.07 14.36
N MET A 321 -2.31 -18.59 13.62
CA MET A 321 -2.12 -17.49 12.65
C MET A 321 -1.76 -16.18 13.33
N ILE A 322 -2.37 -15.85 14.48
CA ILE A 322 -2.00 -14.67 15.28
C ILE A 322 -0.55 -14.81 15.78
N PHE A 323 -0.17 -15.99 16.28
CA PHE A 323 1.19 -16.24 16.75
C PHE A 323 2.22 -16.15 15.62
N LEU A 324 1.95 -16.85 14.50
CA LEU A 324 2.77 -16.80 13.30
C LEU A 324 2.89 -15.37 12.76
N PHE A 325 1.82 -14.58 12.86
CA PHE A 325 1.81 -13.17 12.50
C PHE A 325 2.79 -12.35 13.36
N ILE A 326 2.79 -12.51 14.69
CA ILE A 326 3.71 -11.77 15.57
C ILE A 326 5.15 -12.22 15.27
N LEU A 327 5.34 -13.54 15.18
CA LEU A 327 6.65 -14.17 15.05
C LEU A 327 7.30 -13.91 13.68
N LEU A 328 6.54 -13.84 12.58
CA LEU A 328 7.10 -13.51 11.26
C LEU A 328 7.28 -12.00 11.06
N ARG A 329 6.40 -11.16 11.63
CA ARG A 329 6.43 -9.73 11.38
C ARG A 329 7.65 -9.05 12.00
N ILE A 330 7.94 -9.32 13.26
CA ILE A 330 9.03 -8.65 13.98
C ILE A 330 10.36 -8.92 13.27
N PRO A 331 10.73 -10.17 12.94
CA PRO A 331 11.93 -10.45 12.17
C PRO A 331 11.91 -9.82 10.79
N ILE A 332 10.84 -9.94 9.99
CA ILE A 332 10.84 -9.36 8.63
C ILE A 332 11.04 -7.84 8.67
N VAL A 333 10.36 -7.12 9.56
CA VAL A 333 10.53 -5.67 9.70
C VAL A 333 11.94 -5.33 10.18
N LEU A 334 12.49 -6.08 11.14
CA LEU A 334 13.87 -5.88 11.60
C LEU A 334 14.89 -6.21 10.50
N THR A 335 14.74 -7.31 9.77
CA THR A 335 15.70 -7.76 8.77
C THR A 335 15.64 -6.91 7.50
N PHE A 336 14.45 -6.55 7.01
CA PHE A 336 14.34 -5.66 5.84
C PHE A 336 14.57 -4.18 6.19
N GLY A 337 14.07 -3.73 7.35
CA GLY A 337 14.18 -2.33 7.78
C GLY A 337 15.56 -1.96 8.35
N LEU A 338 16.22 -2.88 9.07
CA LEU A 338 17.53 -2.66 9.70
C LEU A 338 18.69 -3.38 8.98
N GLY A 339 18.40 -4.45 8.25
CA GLY A 339 19.42 -5.29 7.61
C GLY A 339 19.75 -4.91 6.17
N HIS A 340 18.95 -4.08 5.49
CA HIS A 340 19.25 -3.68 4.12
C HIS A 340 20.43 -2.69 4.09
N ASN A 341 21.50 -3.04 3.37
CA ASN A 341 22.74 -2.24 3.31
C ASN A 341 22.52 -0.77 2.90
N ILE A 342 21.49 -0.50 2.08
CA ILE A 342 21.10 0.87 1.66
C ILE A 342 20.71 1.76 2.86
N TYR A 343 20.25 1.19 3.98
CA TYR A 343 19.86 1.92 5.19
C TYR A 343 20.85 1.80 6.34
N ARG A 344 21.96 1.08 6.15
CA ARG A 344 23.12 1.20 7.04
C ARG A 344 23.84 2.51 6.70
N LYS A 345 24.51 3.12 7.68
CA LYS A 345 25.46 4.22 7.41
C LYS A 345 26.55 3.67 6.48
N GLY A 346 26.33 3.72 5.17
CA GLY A 346 27.38 3.61 4.18
C GLY A 346 28.05 4.97 4.03
N PRO A 347 29.33 5.04 3.65
CA PRO A 347 29.94 6.29 3.26
C PRO A 347 29.05 6.95 2.19
N ILE A 348 28.85 8.26 2.31
CA ILE A 348 28.17 9.05 1.27
C ILE A 348 28.90 8.71 -0.03
N PRO A 349 28.22 8.23 -1.10
CA PRO A 349 28.93 7.92 -2.34
C PRO A 349 29.73 9.15 -2.79
N GLU A 350 30.98 9.00 -3.21
CA GLU A 350 31.89 10.14 -3.55
C GLU A 350 31.23 11.19 -4.45
N LYS A 351 30.39 10.75 -5.40
CA LYS A 351 29.60 11.64 -6.27
C LYS A 351 28.64 12.62 -5.55
N PHE A 352 28.29 12.33 -4.30
CA PHE A 352 27.45 13.19 -3.45
C PHE A 352 28.28 14.01 -2.46
N HIS A 353 29.59 13.77 -2.32
CA HIS A 353 30.45 14.59 -1.46
C HIS A 353 30.48 16.04 -1.94
N GLY A 354 30.58 16.29 -3.25
CA GLY A 354 30.53 17.65 -3.80
C GLY A 354 29.18 18.37 -3.59
N ILE A 355 28.07 17.62 -3.50
CA ILE A 355 26.74 18.18 -3.20
C ILE A 355 26.62 18.46 -1.68
N ALA A 356 27.08 17.54 -0.84
CA ALA A 356 27.13 17.74 0.61
C ALA A 356 28.03 18.93 1.00
N GLN A 357 29.13 19.13 0.27
CA GLN A 357 30.05 20.25 0.45
C GLN A 357 29.40 21.59 0.04
N ARG A 358 28.73 21.64 -1.11
CA ARG A 358 27.92 22.83 -1.50
C ARG A 358 26.77 23.13 -0.53
N VAL A 359 26.12 22.09 0.00
CA VAL A 359 25.06 22.27 1.00
C VAL A 359 25.64 22.80 2.32
N ARG A 360 26.85 22.40 2.71
CA ARG A 360 27.59 22.98 3.86
C ARG A 360 28.01 24.42 3.62
N GLU A 361 28.36 24.80 2.38
CA GLU A 361 28.69 26.19 2.03
C GLU A 361 27.48 27.12 2.06
N ILE A 362 26.26 26.59 1.87
CA ILE A 362 25.02 27.35 1.84
C ILE A 362 24.36 27.42 3.24
N LEU A 363 24.61 26.44 4.11
CA LEU A 363 24.07 26.44 5.46
C LEU A 363 24.97 27.25 6.41
N PRO A 364 24.43 28.18 7.20
CA PRO A 364 25.22 28.96 8.13
C PRO A 364 25.84 28.04 9.22
N ALA A 365 27.05 28.40 9.64
CA ALA A 365 27.94 27.55 10.43
C ALA A 365 27.36 27.12 11.79
N ASP A 366 26.36 27.83 12.29
CA ASP A 366 25.60 27.61 13.51
C ASP A 366 24.67 26.38 13.46
N VAL A 367 24.44 25.79 12.28
CA VAL A 367 23.60 24.58 12.12
C VAL A 367 24.42 23.28 12.16
N LEU A 368 25.75 23.36 12.15
CA LEU A 368 26.67 22.21 12.01
C LEU A 368 27.51 21.96 13.27
N GLU A 369 26.94 22.03 14.47
CA GLU A 369 27.64 21.58 15.69
C GLU A 369 27.41 20.08 15.95
N ASP A 370 28.35 19.27 15.44
CA ASP A 370 29.21 18.33 16.19
C ASP A 370 29.79 17.26 15.24
N PRO A 371 31.09 17.32 14.90
CA PRO A 371 31.74 16.22 14.19
C PRO A 371 31.98 15.06 15.17
N VAL A 372 31.21 13.99 15.02
CA VAL A 372 31.60 12.67 15.55
C VAL A 372 32.91 12.28 14.88
N VAL A 373 34.01 12.43 15.63
CA VAL A 373 35.33 11.91 15.28
C VAL A 373 35.20 10.39 15.17
N ILE A 374 35.29 9.87 13.95
CA ILE A 374 35.47 8.44 13.70
C ILE A 374 36.97 8.22 13.72
N GLU A 375 37.50 7.75 14.86
CA GLU A 375 38.83 7.16 14.89
C GLU A 375 38.80 5.83 14.13
N ASP A 376 39.63 5.72 13.10
CA ASP A 376 39.88 4.47 12.39
C ASP A 376 40.61 3.48 13.30
N LYS A 377 39.94 2.37 13.64
CA LYS A 377 40.57 1.10 14.05
C LYS A 377 39.83 -0.08 13.44
#